data_AF-A0A7S0X117-F1
#
_entry.id   AF-A0A7S0X117-F1
#
_cell.length_a   1.000
_cell.length_b   1.000
_cell.length_c   1.000
_cell.angle_alpha   90.00
_cell.angle_beta   90.00
_cell.angle_gamma   90.00
#
_symmetry.space_group_name_H-M   'P 1'
#
loop_
_entity.id
_entity.type
_entity.pdbx_description
1 polymer ?
#
loop_
_entity_poly.entity_id
_entity_poly.type
_entity_poly.pdbx_seq_one_letter_code
_entity_poly.pdbx_strand_id
1 'polypeptide(L)'
;EVLQVSDITPTLLRDCLRTQGSPPVDLVVRTSGETRLSDFLLLQSASAQLAFVDVLWPDLSFVDFARCLVRWQRYAPQQARLRACISRAEDSLCDPSTTTTSSQPAGTRPAMSQPAAVVQTSSDHSQSGIAAALRDSIAWLGGAAWGAAVGLLRPGSRPNRSQTAG
;
A
#
# COMPACT_ATOMS: atom_id res chain seq x y z
N GLU A 1 30.16 9.91 24.40
CA GLU A 1 30.73 8.94 23.45
C GLU A 1 30.76 9.60 22.08
N VAL A 2 31.87 9.49 21.34
CA VAL A 2 32.05 10.19 20.04
C VAL A 2 31.81 9.19 18.92
N LEU A 3 30.78 9.44 18.11
CA LEU A 3 30.46 8.62 16.93
C LEU A 3 31.59 8.69 15.90
N GLN A 4 31.97 7.55 15.34
CA GLN A 4 32.86 7.44 14.19
C GLN A 4 32.06 7.40 12.89
N VAL A 5 32.71 7.70 11.76
CA VAL A 5 32.05 7.67 10.43
C VAL A 5 31.54 6.28 10.09
N SER A 6 32.22 5.23 10.55
CA SER A 6 31.81 3.83 10.38
C SER A 6 30.49 3.48 11.06
N ASP A 7 30.08 4.28 12.05
CA ASP A 7 28.88 4.00 12.86
C ASP A 7 27.61 4.56 12.20
N ILE A 8 27.77 5.37 11.13
CA ILE A 8 26.67 6.00 10.40
C ILE A 8 25.95 4.94 9.57
N THR A 9 24.89 4.36 10.15
CA THR A 9 24.03 3.36 9.50
C THR A 9 22.65 3.95 9.16
N PRO A 10 21.91 3.38 8.20
CA PRO A 10 20.52 3.76 7.94
C PRO A 10 19.62 3.66 9.18
N THR A 11 19.89 2.68 10.06
CA THR A 11 19.18 2.50 11.33
C THR A 11 19.46 3.66 12.28
N LEU A 12 20.73 4.03 12.47
CA LEU A 12 21.11 5.19 13.29
C LEU A 12 20.49 6.49 12.78
N LEU A 13 20.48 6.69 11.46
CA LEU A 13 19.83 7.85 10.84
C LEU A 13 18.33 7.90 11.17
N ARG A 14 17.62 6.77 11.11
CA ARG A 14 16.19 6.68 11.47
C ARG A 14 15.94 6.97 12.94
N ASP A 15 16.82 6.52 13.82
CA ASP A 15 16.74 6.80 15.25
C ASP A 15 16.93 8.28 15.57
N CYS A 16 17.62 9.02 14.70
CA CYS A 16 17.79 10.46 14.83
C CYS A 16 16.64 11.28 14.21
N LEU A 17 15.68 10.66 13.53
CA LEU A 17 14.51 11.36 12.96
C LEU A 17 13.51 11.72 14.05
N ARG A 18 12.80 12.83 13.85
CA ARG A 18 11.66 13.22 14.73
C ARG A 18 10.54 12.17 14.78
N THR A 19 10.50 11.26 13.82
CA THR A 19 9.54 10.15 13.75
C THR A 19 10.03 8.88 14.44
N GLN A 20 11.12 8.93 15.21
CA GLN A 20 11.61 7.79 15.97
C GLN A 20 10.48 7.21 16.83
N GLY A 21 10.39 5.87 16.87
CA GLY A 21 9.35 5.15 17.62
C GLY A 21 7.97 5.16 16.96
N SER A 22 7.77 5.89 15.85
CA SER A 22 6.54 5.80 15.06
C SER A 22 6.60 4.59 14.12
N PRO A 23 5.46 3.93 13.84
CA PRO A 23 5.41 2.86 12.87
C PRO A 23 5.76 3.37 11.45
N PRO A 24 6.25 2.48 10.57
CA PRO A 24 6.59 2.84 9.20
C PRO A 24 5.35 3.33 8.42
N VAL A 25 5.55 4.28 7.52
CA VAL A 25 4.44 4.86 6.73
C VAL A 25 4.03 3.89 5.62
N ASP A 26 2.77 3.47 5.64
CA ASP A 26 2.20 2.56 4.63
C ASP A 26 1.56 3.31 3.45
N LEU A 27 0.91 4.43 3.72
CA LEU A 27 0.14 5.20 2.75
C LEU A 27 0.28 6.71 3.02
N VAL A 28 0.61 7.47 1.99
CA VAL A 28 0.58 8.93 1.99
C VAL A 28 -0.53 9.38 1.05
N VAL A 29 -1.52 10.08 1.59
CA VAL A 29 -2.62 10.68 0.82
C VAL A 29 -2.34 12.15 0.61
N ARG A 30 -2.38 12.60 -0.64
CA ARG A 30 -2.16 13.99 -1.03
C ARG A 30 -3.41 14.47 -1.78
N THR A 31 -4.03 15.52 -1.26
CA THR A 31 -5.23 16.14 -1.81
C THR A 31 -4.89 17.26 -2.80
N SER A 32 -5.93 17.89 -3.36
CA SER A 32 -5.87 19.06 -4.24
C SER A 32 -5.29 18.78 -5.64
N GLY A 33 -5.21 17.52 -6.06
CA GLY A 33 -4.74 17.12 -7.40
C GLY A 33 -3.25 17.31 -7.66
N GLU A 34 -2.46 17.57 -6.63
CA GLU A 34 -1.04 17.89 -6.76
C GLU A 34 -0.17 16.64 -6.72
N THR A 35 0.60 16.38 -7.77
CA THR A 35 1.47 15.19 -7.89
C THR A 35 2.88 15.40 -7.32
N ARG A 36 2.95 15.84 -6.05
CA ARG A 36 4.22 16.07 -5.33
C ARG A 36 4.11 15.74 -3.85
N LEU A 37 5.25 15.41 -3.24
CA LEU A 37 5.35 15.22 -1.78
C LEU A 37 5.56 16.54 -1.03
N SER A 38 6.15 17.55 -1.66
CA SER A 38 6.44 18.86 -1.03
C SER A 38 7.31 18.73 0.24
N ASP A 39 8.37 17.91 0.17
CA ASP A 39 9.31 17.67 1.28
C ASP A 39 8.67 17.04 2.54
N PHE A 40 7.57 16.32 2.35
CA PHE A 40 6.90 15.62 3.45
C PHE A 40 7.38 14.17 3.57
N LEU A 41 8.01 13.85 4.71
CA LEU A 41 8.40 12.49 5.11
C LEU A 41 9.15 11.70 4.04
N LEU A 42 10.10 12.33 3.33
CA LEU A 42 10.77 11.71 2.18
C LEU A 42 11.43 10.37 2.50
N LEU A 43 12.18 10.30 3.61
CA LEU A 43 12.86 9.07 4.02
C LEU A 43 11.87 8.02 4.55
N GLN A 44 10.86 8.45 5.33
CA GLN A 44 9.87 7.55 5.93
C GLN A 44 8.89 6.99 4.88
N SER A 45 8.64 7.74 3.81
CA SER A 45 7.73 7.37 2.72
C SER A 45 8.41 6.61 1.58
N ALA A 46 9.69 6.27 1.69
CA ALA A 46 10.45 5.55 0.65
C ALA A 46 9.81 4.22 0.21
N SER A 47 9.09 3.56 1.11
CA SER A 47 8.32 2.34 0.83
C SER A 47 6.80 2.53 0.92
N ALA A 48 6.33 3.76 1.14
CA ALA A 48 4.91 4.06 1.27
C ALA A 48 4.24 4.11 -0.10
N GLN A 49 2.94 3.80 -0.13
CA GLN A 49 2.13 4.07 -1.30
C GLN A 49 1.72 5.53 -1.36
N LEU A 50 1.74 6.11 -2.56
CA LEU A 50 1.32 7.48 -2.78
C LEU A 50 -0.06 7.49 -3.45
N ALA A 51 -1.03 8.13 -2.80
CA ALA A 51 -2.37 8.33 -3.34
C ALA A 51 -2.62 9.82 -3.53
N PHE A 52 -2.75 10.24 -4.79
CA PHE A 52 -3.12 11.60 -5.16
C PHE A 52 -4.62 11.66 -5.44
N VAL A 53 -5.29 12.63 -4.83
CA VAL A 53 -6.74 12.81 -4.90
C VAL A 53 -7.04 14.22 -5.39
N ASP A 54 -7.89 14.32 -6.41
CA ASP A 54 -8.31 15.58 -7.06
C ASP A 54 -9.43 16.29 -6.27
N VAL A 55 -9.45 16.14 -4.94
CA VAL A 55 -10.42 16.77 -4.04
C VAL A 55 -9.64 17.67 -3.09
N LEU A 56 -10.13 18.87 -2.83
CA LEU A 56 -9.50 19.77 -1.86
C LEU A 56 -9.59 19.18 -0.45
N TRP A 57 -8.62 19.50 0.41
CA TRP A 57 -8.59 19.01 1.79
C TRP A 57 -9.92 19.18 2.57
N PRO A 58 -10.58 20.36 2.59
CA PRO A 58 -11.84 20.51 3.32
C PRO A 58 -13.01 19.70 2.74
N ASP A 59 -12.93 19.31 1.46
CA ASP A 59 -14.00 18.58 0.76
C ASP A 59 -13.76 17.06 0.74
N LEU A 60 -12.69 16.58 1.38
CA LEU A 60 -12.32 15.17 1.37
C LEU A 60 -13.37 14.31 2.09
N SER A 61 -14.10 13.50 1.31
CA SER A 61 -15.14 12.64 1.88
C SER A 61 -14.57 11.31 2.38
N PHE A 62 -15.31 10.63 3.26
CA PHE A 62 -14.98 9.27 3.69
C PHE A 62 -14.89 8.29 2.50
N VAL A 63 -15.72 8.48 1.47
CA VAL A 63 -15.71 7.64 0.27
C VAL A 63 -14.39 7.81 -0.50
N ASP A 64 -13.86 9.03 -0.57
CA ASP A 64 -12.58 9.30 -1.22
C ASP A 64 -11.42 8.65 -0.45
N PHE A 65 -11.43 8.79 0.88
CA PHE A 65 -10.44 8.12 1.72
C PHE A 65 -10.53 6.58 1.62
N ALA A 66 -11.73 6.02 1.60
CA ALA A 66 -11.95 4.58 1.43
C ALA A 66 -11.41 4.07 0.09
N ARG A 67 -11.54 4.85 -0.99
CA ARG A 67 -10.93 4.51 -2.30
C ARG A 67 -9.40 4.44 -2.19
N CYS A 68 -8.77 5.37 -1.47
CA CYS A 68 -7.32 5.31 -1.21
C CYS A 68 -6.94 4.04 -0.44
N LEU A 69 -7.72 3.67 0.58
CA LEU A 69 -7.46 2.48 1.39
C LEU A 69 -7.60 1.18 0.57
N VAL A 70 -8.66 1.05 -0.24
CA VAL A 70 -8.86 -0.11 -1.12
C VAL A 70 -7.73 -0.23 -2.14
N ARG A 71 -7.24 0.91 -2.67
CA ARG A 71 -6.09 0.93 -3.57
C ARG A 71 -4.82 0.45 -2.86
N TRP A 72 -4.57 0.94 -1.65
CA TRP A 72 -3.44 0.47 -0.83
C TRP A 72 -3.52 -1.03 -0.57
N GLN A 73 -4.68 -1.55 -0.13
CA GLN A 73 -4.89 -2.98 0.13
C GLN A 73 -4.59 -3.83 -1.11
N ARG A 74 -5.03 -3.39 -2.30
CA ARG A 74 -4.77 -4.09 -3.56
C ARG A 74 -3.28 -4.26 -3.85
N TYR A 75 -2.46 -3.28 -3.48
CA TYR A 75 -1.03 -3.26 -3.76
C TYR A 75 -0.14 -3.62 -2.55
N ALA A 76 -0.74 -3.93 -1.40
CA ALA A 76 -0.03 -4.34 -0.19
C ALA A 76 0.97 -5.50 -0.41
N PRO A 77 0.69 -6.54 -1.23
CA PRO A 77 1.67 -7.59 -1.48
C PRO A 77 2.95 -7.09 -2.18
N GLN A 78 2.83 -6.11 -3.05
CA GLN A 78 3.97 -5.52 -3.77
C GLN A 78 4.78 -4.62 -2.83
N GLN A 79 4.10 -3.85 -1.99
CA GLN A 79 4.73 -3.07 -0.94
C GLN A 79 5.52 -3.94 0.04
N ALA A 80 4.98 -5.07 0.46
CA ALA A 80 5.67 -6.02 1.34
C ALA A 80 6.95 -6.57 0.69
N ARG A 81 6.92 -6.89 -0.62
CA ARG A 81 8.10 -7.32 -1.38
C ARG A 81 9.16 -6.22 -1.45
N LEU A 82 8.76 -4.97 -1.73
CA LEU A 82 9.67 -3.83 -1.75
C LEU A 82 10.35 -3.64 -0.40
N ARG A 83 9.58 -3.67 0.70
CA ARG A 83 10.13 -3.56 2.06
C ARG A 83 11.12 -4.68 2.39
N ALA A 84 10.83 -5.92 2.00
CA ALA A 84 11.77 -7.03 2.16
C ALA A 84 13.07 -6.82 1.36
N CYS A 85 13.00 -6.26 0.15
CA CYS A 85 14.19 -5.91 -0.62
C CYS A 85 15.00 -4.78 0.03
N ILE A 86 14.33 -3.74 0.52
CA ILE A 86 14.99 -2.61 1.20
C ILE A 86 15.69 -3.10 2.47
N SER A 87 15.00 -3.90 3.30
CA SER A 87 15.59 -4.46 4.53
C SER A 87 16.89 -5.24 4.22
N ARG A 88 16.85 -6.13 3.22
CA ARG A 88 18.05 -6.91 2.82
C ARG A 88 19.19 -6.02 2.34
N ALA A 89 18.88 -4.95 1.61
CA ALA A 89 19.90 -4.01 1.16
C ALA A 89 20.50 -3.24 2.34
N GLU A 90 19.69 -2.86 3.32
CA GLU A 90 20.15 -2.17 4.52
C GLU A 90 21.02 -3.06 5.40
N ASP A 91 20.66 -4.33 5.57
CA ASP A 91 21.47 -5.31 6.30
C ASP A 91 22.87 -5.45 5.65
N SER A 92 22.94 -5.45 4.31
CA SER A 92 24.22 -5.52 3.60
C SER A 92 25.10 -4.29 3.75
N LEU A 93 24.52 -3.12 4.07
CA LEU A 93 25.26 -1.89 4.33
C LEU A 93 25.83 -1.84 5.76
N CYS A 94 25.24 -2.61 6.68
CA CYS A 94 25.68 -2.69 8.08
C CYS A 94 26.77 -3.73 8.32
N ASP A 95 27.12 -4.58 7.33
CA ASP A 95 28.20 -5.57 7.45
C ASP A 95 29.53 -5.04 6.88
N PRO A 96 30.48 -4.58 7.72
CA PRO A 96 31.76 -4.03 7.26
C PRO A 96 32.69 -5.07 6.65
N SER A 97 32.42 -6.36 6.83
CA SER A 97 33.18 -7.50 6.29
C SER A 97 32.97 -7.72 4.78
N THR A 98 31.98 -7.06 4.16
CA THR A 98 31.62 -7.26 2.75
C THR A 98 32.39 -6.39 1.76
N THR A 99 33.30 -5.51 2.22
CA THR A 99 34.26 -4.83 1.32
C THR A 99 35.39 -5.78 0.93
N THR A 100 35.05 -6.94 0.37
CA THR A 100 36.01 -7.76 -0.36
C THR A 100 35.79 -7.50 -1.84
N THR A 101 36.73 -6.76 -2.43
CA THR A 101 37.01 -6.61 -3.86
C THR A 101 36.48 -7.78 -4.69
N SER A 102 35.30 -7.61 -5.30
CA SER A 102 34.90 -8.40 -6.47
C SER A 102 35.66 -7.83 -7.67
N SER A 103 36.92 -8.25 -7.83
CA SER A 103 37.60 -8.16 -9.12
C SER A 103 36.91 -9.14 -10.05
N GLN A 104 35.98 -8.68 -10.88
CA GLN A 104 35.52 -9.46 -12.02
C GLN A 104 36.67 -9.61 -13.03
N PRO A 105 37.05 -10.82 -13.45
CA PRO A 105 37.75 -10.96 -14.72
C PRO A 105 36.71 -10.79 -15.84
N ALA A 106 37.04 -9.94 -16.82
CA ALA A 106 36.32 -9.84 -18.07
C ALA A 106 36.31 -11.22 -18.75
N GLY A 107 35.12 -11.80 -18.95
CA GLY A 107 35.01 -13.13 -19.55
C GLY A 107 33.56 -13.57 -19.77
N THR A 108 33.07 -13.28 -20.97
CA THR A 108 31.96 -13.99 -21.66
C THR A 108 30.57 -13.85 -21.06
N ARG A 109 29.76 -12.96 -21.65
CA ARG A 109 28.29 -12.96 -21.52
C ARG A 109 27.75 -14.36 -21.89
N PRO A 110 27.04 -15.07 -20.99
CA PRO A 110 26.19 -16.16 -21.42
C PRO A 110 25.00 -15.55 -22.16
N ALA A 111 24.66 -16.15 -23.30
CA ALA A 111 23.51 -15.78 -24.11
C ALA A 111 22.22 -15.78 -23.27
N MET A 112 21.33 -14.84 -23.57
CA MET A 112 19.95 -14.82 -23.10
C MET A 112 19.26 -16.12 -23.52
N SER A 113 19.19 -17.10 -22.62
CA SER A 113 18.15 -18.11 -22.61
C SER A 113 17.09 -17.67 -21.62
N GLN A 114 15.93 -17.25 -22.14
CA GLN A 114 14.74 -17.03 -21.32
C GLN A 114 14.34 -18.37 -20.71
N PRO A 115 14.09 -18.48 -19.39
CA PRO A 115 13.20 -19.51 -18.90
C PRO A 115 11.78 -19.00 -19.13
N ALA A 116 11.08 -19.64 -20.07
CA ALA A 116 9.64 -19.58 -20.19
C ALA A 116 9.01 -20.17 -18.90
N ALA A 117 8.93 -19.36 -17.85
CA ALA A 117 8.05 -19.61 -16.72
C ALA A 117 6.68 -19.06 -17.10
N VAL A 118 5.96 -19.83 -17.92
CA VAL A 118 4.51 -19.75 -18.02
C VAL A 118 3.96 -20.12 -16.64
N VAL A 119 3.77 -19.12 -15.79
CA VAL A 119 2.86 -19.24 -14.65
C VAL A 119 1.47 -19.11 -15.24
N GLN A 120 0.83 -20.25 -15.46
CA GLN A 120 -0.62 -20.31 -15.63
C GLN A 120 -1.24 -19.80 -14.32
N THR A 121 -1.59 -18.52 -14.25
CA THR A 121 -2.60 -18.08 -13.30
C THR A 121 -3.93 -18.53 -13.88
N SER A 122 -4.40 -19.70 -13.43
CA SER A 122 -5.79 -20.09 -13.59
C SER A 122 -6.66 -18.94 -13.10
N SER A 123 -7.52 -18.45 -14.00
CA SER A 123 -8.58 -17.53 -13.68
C SER A 123 -9.62 -18.26 -12.83
N ASP A 124 -9.43 -18.27 -11.52
CA ASP A 124 -10.54 -18.38 -10.57
C ASP A 124 -10.86 -16.99 -10.05
N HIS A 125 -11.74 -16.32 -10.78
CA HIS A 125 -12.49 -15.16 -10.31
C HIS A 125 -13.46 -15.60 -9.21
N SER A 126 -12.94 -15.96 -8.02
CA SER A 126 -13.77 -16.11 -6.84
C SER A 126 -13.90 -14.74 -6.18
N GLN A 127 -15.05 -14.09 -6.36
CA GLN A 127 -15.47 -12.84 -5.72
C GLN A 127 -15.55 -12.92 -4.17
N SER A 128 -14.95 -13.94 -3.54
CA SER A 128 -15.08 -14.27 -2.12
C SER A 128 -14.10 -13.52 -1.20
N GLY A 129 -12.95 -13.04 -1.71
CA GLY A 129 -11.92 -12.37 -0.90
C GLY A 129 -12.27 -10.94 -0.49
N ILE A 130 -12.92 -10.17 -1.37
CA ILE A 130 -13.32 -8.78 -1.10
C ILE A 130 -14.40 -8.74 -0.01
N ALA A 131 -15.35 -9.69 -0.05
CA ALA A 131 -16.41 -9.81 0.96
C ALA A 131 -15.89 -10.28 2.32
N ALA A 132 -14.83 -11.11 2.34
CA ALA A 132 -14.18 -11.53 3.59
C ALA A 132 -13.42 -10.37 4.26
N ALA A 133 -12.61 -9.63 3.50
CA ALA A 133 -11.85 -8.49 4.03
C ALA A 133 -12.76 -7.34 4.50
N LEU A 134 -13.91 -7.12 3.85
CA LEU A 134 -14.93 -6.17 4.30
C LEU A 134 -15.62 -6.63 5.59
N ARG A 135 -15.92 -7.93 5.76
CA ARG A 135 -16.48 -8.46 7.01
C ARG A 135 -15.55 -8.27 8.20
N ASP A 136 -14.25 -8.53 8.01
CA ASP A 136 -13.26 -8.38 9.08
C ASP A 136 -13.01 -6.91 9.43
N SER A 137 -13.08 -6.00 8.45
CA SER A 137 -12.96 -4.55 8.68
C SER A 137 -14.20 -3.95 9.35
N ILE A 138 -15.39 -4.53 9.13
CA ILE A 138 -16.67 -4.07 9.70
C ILE A 138 -16.88 -4.59 11.14
N ALA A 139 -16.29 -5.74 11.50
CA ALA A 139 -16.37 -6.28 12.86
C ALA A 139 -15.78 -5.35 13.94
N TRP A 140 -14.85 -4.45 13.57
CA TRP A 140 -14.27 -3.45 14.46
C TRP A 140 -15.23 -2.31 14.85
N LEU A 141 -16.32 -2.08 14.09
CA LEU A 141 -17.22 -0.92 14.29
C LEU A 141 -18.43 -1.18 15.23
N GLY A 142 -18.48 -2.31 15.94
CA GLY A 142 -19.51 -2.56 16.95
C GLY A 142 -20.88 -2.90 16.33
N GLY A 143 -21.37 -4.09 16.63
CA GLY A 143 -22.52 -4.74 15.98
C GLY A 143 -23.91 -4.10 16.18
N ALA A 144 -24.03 -2.85 16.62
CA ALA A 144 -25.32 -2.22 16.88
C ALA A 144 -25.84 -1.32 15.74
N ALA A 145 -24.98 -0.83 14.84
CA ALA A 145 -25.38 0.21 13.87
C ALA A 145 -25.89 -0.31 12.52
N TRP A 146 -25.73 -1.60 12.20
CA TRP A 146 -26.01 -2.12 10.84
C TRP A 146 -27.49 -2.45 10.59
N GLY A 147 -28.28 -2.71 11.63
CA GLY A 147 -29.71 -3.01 11.50
C GLY A 147 -30.53 -1.85 10.91
N ALA A 148 -30.09 -0.60 11.13
CA ALA A 148 -30.77 0.58 10.59
C ALA A 148 -30.40 0.90 9.14
N ALA A 149 -29.14 0.65 8.73
CA ALA A 149 -28.64 1.02 7.41
C ALA A 149 -29.16 0.10 6.28
N VAL A 150 -29.42 -1.18 6.57
CA VAL A 150 -29.94 -2.14 5.57
C VAL A 150 -31.45 -1.98 5.32
N GLY A 151 -32.18 -1.34 6.23
CA GLY A 151 -33.62 -1.06 6.06
C GLY A 151 -33.95 -0.03 4.96
N LEU A 152 -33.00 0.82 4.59
CA LEU A 152 -33.17 1.89 3.60
C LEU A 152 -32.86 1.49 2.15
N LEU A 153 -32.41 0.25 1.92
CA LEU A 153 -32.13 -0.28 0.58
C LEU A 153 -33.15 -1.35 0.14
N ARG A 154 -34.44 -1.12 0.39
CA ARG A 154 -35.51 -1.85 -0.33
C ARG A 154 -35.89 -1.06 -1.59
N PRO A 155 -35.76 -1.65 -2.79
CA PRO A 155 -36.21 -1.01 -4.02
C PRO A 155 -37.74 -0.87 -3.97
N GLY A 156 -38.22 0.36 -4.19
CA GLY A 156 -39.64 0.69 -4.24
C GLY A 156 -40.38 -0.14 -5.28
N SER A 157 -41.30 -0.98 -4.81
CA SER A 157 -42.32 -1.62 -5.63
C SER A 157 -43.22 -0.54 -6.23
N ARG A 158 -43.11 -0.31 -7.54
CA ARG A 158 -44.06 0.53 -8.29
C ARG A 158 -45.43 -0.16 -8.30
N PRO A 159 -46.54 0.52 -7.99
CA PRO A 159 -47.86 -0.05 -8.15
C PRO A 159 -48.24 -0.18 -9.63
N ASN A 160 -48.82 -1.32 -9.95
CA ASN A 160 -49.28 -1.76 -11.27
C ASN A 160 -50.45 -0.88 -11.74
N ARG A 161 -50.34 -0.25 -12.90
CA ARG A 161 -51.41 0.54 -13.52
C ARG A 161 -52.27 -0.40 -14.37
N SER A 162 -53.30 -0.97 -13.76
CA SER A 162 -54.35 -1.72 -14.45
C SER A 162 -55.14 -0.81 -15.39
N GLN A 163 -55.44 -1.37 -16.57
CA GLN A 163 -56.41 -0.88 -17.54
C GLN A 163 -57.83 -0.83 -16.95
N THR A 164 -58.58 0.21 -17.28
CA THR A 164 -60.05 0.27 -17.47
C THR A 164 -60.28 1.47 -18.39
N ALA A 165 -60.57 1.31 -19.68
CA ALA A 165 -61.89 1.02 -20.26
C ALA A 165 -62.95 2.03 -19.82
N GLY A 166 -63.31 2.93 -20.76
CA GLY A 166 -64.33 3.97 -20.68
C GLY A 166 -64.33 4.76 -21.97
#